data_AF-A9QU61-F1
#
_entry.id   AF-A9QU61-F1
#
_cell.length_a   1.000
_cell.length_b   1.000
_cell.length_c   1.000
_cell.angle_alpha   90.00
_cell.angle_beta   90.00
_cell.angle_gamma   90.00
#
_symmetry.space_group_name_H-M   'P 1'
#
loop_
_entity.id
_entity.type
_entity.pdbx_description
1 polymer ?
#
loop_
_entity_poly.entity_id
_entity_poly.type
_entity_poly.pdbx_seq_one_letter_code
_entity_poly.pdbx_strand_id
1 'polypeptide(L)' 'NGTERVRFLERHFYNGEEFVRFDSDVGEFRPVIELGRPSAQSWNSQKDFLEDARASVDTYCRHNYEVGESFTVQRR' A
#
# COMPACT_ATOMS: atom_id res chain seq x y z
N ASN A 1 -11.85 17.82 0.56
CA ASN A 1 -11.69 16.92 1.73
C ASN A 1 -10.34 16.22 1.60
N GLY A 2 -9.56 16.10 2.67
CA GLY A 2 -8.22 15.48 2.64
C GLY A 2 -8.21 13.99 2.24
N THR A 3 -9.38 13.35 2.18
CA THR A 3 -9.54 11.95 1.79
C THR A 3 -9.88 11.73 0.31
N GLU A 4 -10.02 12.78 -0.52
CA GLU A 4 -10.42 12.64 -1.94
C GLU A 4 -9.39 11.90 -2.80
N ARG A 5 -8.11 11.94 -2.44
CA ARG A 5 -7.02 11.27 -3.17
C ARG A 5 -6.04 10.62 -2.20
N VAL A 6 -6.37 9.42 -1.77
CA VAL A 6 -5.54 8.59 -0.88
C VAL A 6 -4.95 7.45 -1.69
N ARG A 7 -3.65 7.20 -1.52
CA ARG A 7 -2.93 6.12 -2.20
C ARG A 7 -2.12 5.35 -1.17
N PHE A 8 -2.27 4.04 -1.17
CA PHE A 8 -1.49 3.14 -0.33
C PHE A 8 -0.33 2.55 -1.14
N LEU A 9 0.87 2.61 -0.57
CA LEU A 9 2.08 2.00 -1.13
C LEU A 9 2.70 1.07 -0.08
N GLU A 10 2.82 -0.20 -0.42
CA GLU A 10 3.60 -1.16 0.34
C GLU A 10 4.89 -1.44 -0.41
N ARG A 11 6.04 -1.23 0.25
CA ARG A 11 7.36 -1.33 -0.39
C ARG A 11 8.25 -2.25 0.43
N HIS A 12 8.79 -3.26 -0.24
CA HIS A 12 9.68 -4.25 0.36
C HIS A 12 11.12 -4.01 -0.10
N PHE A 13 12.04 -3.94 0.86
CA PHE A 13 13.45 -3.62 0.62
C PHE A 13 14.36 -4.77 1.05
N TYR A 14 15.37 -5.05 0.25
CA TYR A 14 16.46 -5.96 0.58
C TYR A 14 17.78 -5.23 0.36
N ASN A 15 18.62 -5.15 1.41
CA ASN A 15 19.87 -4.38 1.41
C ASN A 15 19.72 -2.91 0.95
N GLY A 16 18.58 -2.28 1.28
CA GLY A 16 18.28 -0.90 0.90
C GLY A 16 17.75 -0.73 -0.53
N GLU A 17 17.70 -1.81 -1.32
CA GLU A 17 17.12 -1.81 -2.66
C GLU A 17 15.67 -2.30 -2.61
N GLU A 18 14.75 -1.52 -3.18
CA GLU A 18 13.35 -1.91 -3.28
C GLU A 18 13.20 -3.04 -4.30
N PHE A 19 12.64 -4.18 -3.89
CA PHE A 19 12.52 -5.33 -4.78
C PHE A 19 11.08 -5.65 -5.20
N VAL A 20 10.08 -5.32 -4.38
CA VAL A 20 8.65 -5.47 -4.71
C VAL A 20 7.85 -4.28 -4.16
N ARG A 21 6.84 -3.85 -4.92
CA ARG A 21 5.89 -2.80 -4.53
C ARG A 21 4.45 -3.23 -4.76
N PHE A 22 3.57 -3.00 -3.79
CA PHE A 22 2.13 -2.87 -4.03
C PHE A 22 1.76 -1.40 -4.17
N ASP A 23 0.83 -1.12 -5.07
CA ASP A 23 0.28 0.20 -5.32
C ASP A 23 -1.23 0.10 -5.43
N SER A 24 -1.97 0.79 -4.56
CA SER A 24 -3.44 0.71 -4.55
C SER A 24 -4.07 1.16 -5.86
N ASP A 25 -3.42 2.04 -6.62
CA ASP A 25 -3.91 2.49 -7.93
C ASP A 25 -3.78 1.41 -9.01
N VAL A 26 -2.89 0.43 -8.78
CA VAL A 26 -2.65 -0.70 -9.69
C VAL A 26 -3.38 -1.95 -9.20
N GLY A 27 -3.42 -2.17 -7.89
CA GLY A 27 -4.12 -3.29 -7.26
C GLY A 27 -3.37 -4.61 -7.29
N GLU A 28 -2.05 -4.62 -7.51
CA GLU A 28 -1.21 -5.83 -7.46
C GLU A 28 0.24 -5.52 -7.06
N PHE A 29 0.95 -6.54 -6.59
CA PHE A 29 2.39 -6.47 -6.33
C PHE A 29 3.15 -6.54 -7.64
N ARG A 30 4.07 -5.60 -7.87
CA ARG A 30 4.97 -5.59 -9.03
C ARG A 30 6.43 -5.66 -8.58
N PRO A 31 7.26 -6.47 -9.26
CA PRO A 31 8.69 -6.46 -9.02
C PRO A 31 9.27 -5.11 -9.45
N VAL A 32 10.09 -4.50 -8.61
CA VAL A 32 10.87 -3.30 -8.95
C VAL A 32 12.18 -3.70 -9.61
N ILE A 33 12.76 -4.83 -9.16
CA ILE A 33 13.92 -5.49 -9.77
C ILE A 33 13.65 -6.97 -9.95
N GLU A 34 14.48 -7.66 -10.74
CA GLU A 34 14.29 -9.09 -11.07
C GLU A 34 14.18 -10.01 -9.85
N LEU A 35 14.91 -9.70 -8.77
CA LEU A 35 14.85 -10.46 -7.51
C LEU A 35 13.43 -10.56 -6.94
N GLY A 36 12.59 -9.54 -7.17
CA GLY A 36 11.22 -9.51 -6.65
C GLY A 36 10.19 -10.26 -7.48
N ARG A 37 10.54 -10.75 -8.67
CA ARG A 37 9.62 -11.49 -9.54
C ARG A 37 8.95 -12.69 -8.85
N PRO A 38 9.68 -13.60 -8.17
CA PRO A 38 9.06 -14.73 -7.48
C PRO A 38 8.12 -14.28 -6.34
N SER A 39 8.51 -13.25 -5.57
CA SER A 39 7.69 -12.69 -4.49
C SER A 39 6.40 -12.08 -5.02
N ALA A 40 6.46 -11.24 -6.05
CA ALA A 40 5.29 -10.63 -6.67
C ALA A 40 4.31 -11.70 -7.21
N GLN A 41 4.82 -12.73 -7.89
CA GLN A 41 3.98 -13.84 -8.37
C GLN A 41 3.33 -14.63 -7.24
N SER A 42 4.09 -14.96 -6.18
CA SER A 42 3.58 -15.70 -5.03
C SER A 42 2.55 -14.89 -4.23
N TRP A 43 2.73 -13.58 -4.10
CA TRP A 43 1.80 -12.72 -3.37
C TRP A 43 0.53 -12.44 -4.18
N ASN A 44 0.65 -12.20 -5.48
CA ASN A 44 -0.53 -12.01 -6.34
C ASN A 44 -1.38 -13.28 -6.51
N SER A 45 -0.81 -14.47 -6.30
CA SER A 45 -1.56 -15.73 -6.33
C SER A 45 -2.31 -16.04 -5.03
N GLN A 46 -1.92 -15.40 -3.93
CA GLN A 46 -2.59 -15.50 -2.62
C GLN A 46 -3.71 -14.47 -2.53
N LYS A 47 -4.94 -14.89 -2.88
CA LYS A 47 -6.10 -13.99 -2.98
C LYS A 47 -6.36 -13.19 -1.71
N ASP A 48 -6.38 -13.84 -0.56
CA ASP A 48 -6.70 -13.18 0.71
C ASP A 48 -5.68 -12.08 1.01
N PHE A 49 -4.39 -12.37 0.81
CA PHE A 49 -3.31 -11.40 0.99
C PHE A 49 -3.41 -10.22 0.00
N LEU A 50 -3.75 -10.49 -1.25
CA LEU A 50 -3.91 -9.45 -2.27
C LEU A 50 -5.13 -8.56 -1.99
N GLU A 51 -6.25 -9.12 -1.53
CA GLU A 51 -7.44 -8.36 -1.16
C GLU A 51 -7.21 -7.52 0.09
N ASP A 52 -6.48 -8.03 1.09
CA ASP A 52 -6.09 -7.24 2.27
C ASP A 52 -5.22 -6.02 1.87
N ALA A 53 -4.28 -6.21 0.95
CA ALA A 53 -3.46 -5.11 0.41
C ALA A 53 -4.32 -4.08 -0.34
N ARG A 54 -5.30 -4.54 -1.16
CA ARG A 54 -6.25 -3.66 -1.86
C ARG A 54 -7.13 -2.85 -0.91
N ALA A 55 -7.57 -3.46 0.19
CA ALA A 55 -8.43 -2.82 1.17
C ALA A 55 -7.70 -1.77 2.04
N SER A 56 -6.37 -1.85 2.14
CA SER A 56 -5.56 -1.00 3.03
C SER A 56 -5.71 0.51 2.79
N VAL A 57 -6.03 0.94 1.56
CA VAL A 57 -6.29 2.36 1.27
C VAL A 57 -7.49 2.90 2.05
N ASP A 58 -8.52 2.10 2.26
CA ASP A 58 -9.73 2.51 2.98
C ASP A 58 -9.67 2.13 4.46
N THR A 59 -9.24 0.90 4.76
CA THR A 59 -9.25 0.37 6.14
C THR A 59 -8.16 0.97 7.01
N TYR A 60 -7.02 1.32 6.43
CA TYR A 60 -5.90 1.91 7.15
C TYR A 60 -5.74 3.39 6.83
N CYS A 61 -5.49 3.75 5.56
CA CYS A 61 -5.10 5.12 5.24
C CYS A 61 -6.23 6.11 5.49
N ARG A 62 -7.43 5.88 4.92
CA ARG A 62 -8.57 6.77 5.10
C ARG A 62 -9.05 6.79 6.55
N HIS A 63 -9.19 5.63 7.17
CA HIS A 63 -9.58 5.52 8.57
C HIS A 63 -8.64 6.32 9.50
N ASN A 64 -7.33 6.12 9.39
CA ASN A 64 -6.36 6.82 10.24
C ASN A 64 -6.36 8.33 9.97
N TYR A 65 -6.54 8.73 8.71
CA TYR A 65 -6.65 10.14 8.36
C TYR A 65 -7.87 10.78 9.03
N GLU A 66 -9.05 10.17 8.91
CA GLU A 66 -10.29 10.68 9.51
C GLU A 66 -10.21 10.77 11.04
N VAL A 67 -9.60 9.77 11.69
CA VAL A 67 -9.35 9.79 13.13
C VAL A 67 -8.38 10.91 13.51
N GLY A 68 -7.30 11.09 12.74
CA GLY A 68 -6.22 12.03 13.02
C GLY A 68 -6.48 13.48 12.59
N GLU A 69 -7.40 13.70 11.65
CA GLU A 69 -7.54 14.97 10.93
C GLU A 69 -7.74 16.15 11.89
N SER A 70 -8.61 15.97 12.89
CA SER A 70 -8.98 17.00 13.87
C SER A 70 -7.80 17.58 14.66
N PHE A 71 -6.74 16.80 14.88
CA PHE A 71 -5.61 17.20 15.74
C PHE A 71 -4.24 17.17 15.06
N THR A 72 -4.13 16.62 13.85
CA THR A 72 -2.87 16.60 13.07
C THR A 72 -2.91 17.54 11.87
N VAL A 73 -4.08 17.73 11.24
CA VAL A 73 -4.24 18.51 10.01
C VAL A 73 -4.93 19.84 10.28
N GLN A 74 -6.04 19.82 11.02
CA GLN A 74 -6.85 21.01 11.31
C GLN A 74 -6.33 21.82 12.52
N ARG A 75 -5.11 21.55 12.99
CA ARG A 75 -4.48 22.31 14.08
C ARG A 75 -4.33 23.78 13.67
N ARG A 76 -5.09 24.64 14.33
CA ARG A 76 -4.92 26.11 14.36
C ARG A 76 -4.07 26.50 15.56
#